data_AF-A0A3R6EBK6-F1
#
_entry.id   AF-A0A3R6EBK6-F1
#
_cell.length_a   1.000
_cell.length_b   1.000
_cell.length_c   1.000
_cell.angle_alpha   90.00
_cell.angle_beta   90.00
_cell.angle_gamma   90.00
#
_symmetry.space_group_name_H-M   'P 1'
#
loop_
_entity.id
_entity.type
_entity.pdbx_description
1 polymer ?
#
loop_
_entity_poly.entity_id
_entity_poly.type
_entity_poly.pdbx_seq_one_letter_code
_entity_poly.pdbx_strand_id
1 'polypeptide(L)'
;MKLRNLMYATMIACAFASCSNDDVPTPDNGNPDVEGGTSLALKIDQPTTKAGEGDIRNLTVLVFNGAGTNDIKLEKKATVEEEGAVEVLQTKLTPGNKTVLVLANAKDEVATFNEETTSYQNVLDATTKFELYSETDGDFSMNSKAYEVTLKANVTNYLGYGLSGDKEGNYLPQAGDGAVKMYRNVAKVVLKGIKIKESVAEGQQYPNAELKLKEIFILHGHNNSKLVGANGAEWGATMMDGSYGNGVVSDVYTKYLEDVSETDKIFNYIQDPTSNYVYEPTFVSVFDDVTVSKTEAYAPKDMKTFYPYENTSGGDGIQTLLVIKGDFSYDGIKSGDSEPSRITESNRYYSFAIGNTGTVSEKVPTDFVGLRADDKIHGVMRNLQYNTTITVTGPGYKTPVGPKYDETFLDVKVEVVPFGEVNQDVEI
;
A
#
# COMPACT_ATOMS: atom_id res chain seq x y z
N MET A 1 -2.94 -38.61 -6.35
CA MET A 1 -2.40 -38.94 -5.01
C MET A 1 -0.88 -39.05 -5.10
N LYS A 2 -0.15 -38.14 -4.46
CA LYS A 2 1.06 -38.40 -3.63
C LYS A 2 2.10 -37.26 -3.70
N LEU A 3 2.23 -36.60 -2.54
CA LEU A 3 3.43 -36.02 -1.92
C LEU A 3 4.31 -35.09 -2.78
N ARG A 4 3.97 -33.80 -2.82
CA ARG A 4 4.96 -32.73 -3.07
C ARG A 4 4.84 -31.47 -2.18
N ASN A 5 3.89 -31.39 -1.25
CA ASN A 5 3.67 -30.17 -0.44
C ASN A 5 3.94 -30.36 1.07
N LEU A 6 4.93 -31.16 1.47
CA LEU A 6 5.20 -31.37 2.90
C LEU A 6 6.69 -31.49 3.20
N MET A 7 7.48 -30.45 2.89
CA MET A 7 8.87 -30.31 3.32
C MET A 7 9.28 -28.83 3.43
N TYR A 8 8.51 -28.01 4.15
CA TYR A 8 8.98 -26.69 4.64
C TYR A 8 8.41 -26.39 6.03
N ALA A 9 8.44 -27.39 6.90
CA ALA A 9 8.05 -27.25 8.31
C ALA A 9 9.10 -27.93 9.18
N THR A 10 10.34 -27.43 9.16
CA THR A 10 11.38 -27.78 10.15
C THR A 10 12.52 -26.77 10.11
N MET A 11 12.76 -26.17 11.28
CA MET A 11 13.98 -25.50 11.75
C MET A 11 14.35 -24.16 11.12
N ILE A 12 13.97 -23.06 11.79
CA ILE A 12 14.92 -22.01 12.16
C ILE A 12 14.61 -21.62 13.62
N ALA A 13 15.52 -22.00 14.51
CA ALA A 13 15.56 -21.57 15.90
C ALA A 13 16.94 -20.95 16.11
N CYS A 14 17.07 -19.68 15.69
CA CYS A 14 18.22 -18.83 16.00
C CYS A 14 17.73 -17.42 16.26
N ALA A 15 16.92 -17.24 17.30
CA ALA A 15 16.70 -15.94 17.92
C ALA A 15 17.31 -15.97 19.32
N PHE A 16 18.63 -15.82 19.40
CA PHE A 16 19.32 -15.58 20.67
C PHE A 16 20.34 -14.45 20.56
N ALA A 17 20.34 -13.67 21.64
CA ALA A 17 21.42 -12.81 22.13
C ALA A 17 21.62 -11.44 21.47
N SER A 18 20.76 -10.48 21.83
CA SER A 18 21.22 -9.10 22.07
C SER A 18 21.30 -8.87 23.58
N CYS A 19 22.48 -9.17 24.13
CA CYS A 19 23.18 -8.45 25.21
C CYS A 19 24.29 -9.36 25.81
N SER A 20 25.51 -9.19 25.29
CA SER A 20 26.82 -9.33 25.97
C SER A 20 27.23 -10.66 26.64
N ASN A 21 28.39 -11.16 26.14
CA ASN A 21 29.38 -12.13 26.66
C ASN A 21 29.15 -13.65 26.53
N ASP A 22 30.11 -14.24 25.78
CA ASP A 22 30.71 -15.57 25.79
C ASP A 22 30.32 -16.53 26.94
N ASP A 23 29.69 -17.65 26.59
CA ASP A 23 30.31 -18.99 26.64
C ASP A 23 29.31 -20.04 26.10
N VAL A 24 29.75 -20.89 25.18
CA VAL A 24 28.93 -21.98 24.59
C VAL A 24 29.15 -23.27 25.39
N PRO A 25 28.08 -24.00 25.74
CA PRO A 25 27.99 -25.37 25.21
C PRO A 25 26.56 -25.86 24.89
N THR A 26 26.42 -26.33 23.65
CA THR A 26 25.55 -27.41 23.10
C THR A 26 24.02 -27.43 23.30
N PRO A 27 23.26 -27.86 22.27
CA PRO A 27 21.83 -27.59 22.13
C PRO A 27 20.95 -28.64 22.84
N ASP A 28 20.05 -28.17 23.70
CA ASP A 28 18.94 -28.98 24.22
C ASP A 28 17.71 -28.84 23.31
N ASN A 29 17.24 -29.98 22.80
CA ASN A 29 16.02 -30.12 22.02
C ASN A 29 14.87 -30.38 23.00
N GLY A 30 14.34 -29.33 23.62
CA GLY A 30 13.17 -29.48 24.47
C GLY A 30 12.89 -28.26 25.32
N ASN A 31 11.66 -27.73 25.18
CA ASN A 31 11.04 -26.70 26.02
C ASN A 31 11.64 -25.29 25.84
N PRO A 32 10.84 -24.24 25.56
CA PRO A 32 11.31 -22.88 25.80
C PRO A 32 11.58 -22.77 27.30
N ASP A 33 12.84 -22.86 27.67
CA ASP A 33 13.25 -22.84 29.07
C ASP A 33 12.75 -21.53 29.69
N VAL A 34 11.75 -21.70 30.55
CA VAL A 34 11.14 -20.64 31.31
C VAL A 34 12.14 -20.30 32.41
N GLU A 35 13.09 -19.41 32.13
CA GLU A 35 13.66 -18.60 33.20
C GLU A 35 12.46 -17.94 33.90
N GLY A 36 12.11 -18.44 35.09
CA GLY A 36 10.85 -18.16 35.78
C GLY A 36 10.41 -16.69 35.67
N GLY A 37 9.23 -16.47 35.11
CA GLY A 37 8.70 -15.13 34.91
C GLY A 37 7.47 -15.12 34.00
N THR A 38 6.85 -13.95 33.86
CA THR A 38 5.75 -13.75 32.90
C THR A 38 6.32 -13.54 31.51
N SER A 39 5.80 -14.26 30.52
CA SER A 39 6.22 -14.15 29.12
C SER A 39 5.01 -14.01 28.19
N LEU A 40 5.26 -13.52 26.98
CA LEU A 40 4.27 -13.37 25.91
C LEU A 40 4.84 -13.96 24.61
N ALA A 41 4.20 -15.01 24.12
CA ALA A 41 4.43 -15.58 22.80
C ALA A 41 3.37 -15.05 21.83
N LEU A 42 3.80 -14.57 20.67
CA LEU A 42 2.93 -14.11 19.59
C LEU A 42 3.07 -15.03 18.38
N LYS A 43 1.96 -15.25 17.68
CA LYS A 43 1.92 -15.83 16.36
C LYS A 43 1.30 -14.84 15.39
N ILE A 44 2.00 -14.53 14.32
CA ILE A 44 1.67 -13.51 13.33
C ILE A 44 1.16 -14.18 12.06
N ASP A 45 0.13 -13.58 11.46
CA ASP A 45 -0.31 -13.90 10.11
C ASP A 45 0.61 -13.22 9.12
N GLN A 46 1.32 -13.98 8.29
CA GLN A 46 2.29 -13.46 7.33
C GLN A 46 1.60 -13.14 6.01
N PRO A 47 1.49 -11.85 5.62
CA PRO A 47 0.97 -11.52 4.31
C PRO A 47 1.92 -12.05 3.23
N THR A 48 1.38 -12.75 2.23
CA THR A 48 2.15 -13.26 1.09
C THR A 48 2.08 -12.32 -0.11
N THR A 49 3.13 -12.25 -0.92
CA THR A 49 3.12 -11.63 -2.25
C THR A 49 3.10 -12.68 -3.38
N LYS A 50 3.02 -12.20 -4.62
CA LYS A 50 3.07 -12.98 -5.87
C LYS A 50 4.24 -13.98 -5.93
N ALA A 51 5.37 -13.70 -5.26
CA ALA A 51 6.53 -14.59 -5.24
C ALA A 51 6.34 -15.82 -4.33
N GLY A 52 5.30 -15.85 -3.48
CA GLY A 52 5.10 -16.89 -2.47
C GLY A 52 6.12 -16.84 -1.31
N GLU A 53 7.12 -15.97 -1.40
CA GLU A 53 7.93 -15.52 -0.28
C GLU A 53 7.10 -14.54 0.53
N GLY A 54 7.15 -14.65 1.86
CA GLY A 54 6.33 -13.79 2.69
C GLY A 54 7.05 -12.47 3.00
N ASP A 55 6.26 -11.42 3.14
CA ASP A 55 6.73 -10.04 3.02
C ASP A 55 7.42 -9.48 4.27
N ILE A 56 7.57 -10.27 5.34
CA ILE A 56 8.11 -9.80 6.61
C ILE A 56 9.62 -10.08 6.64
N ARG A 57 10.43 -9.01 6.58
CA ARG A 57 11.90 -9.04 6.67
C ARG A 57 12.39 -8.77 8.07
N ASN A 58 11.67 -7.92 8.81
CA ASN A 58 11.86 -7.71 10.23
C ASN A 58 10.51 -7.57 10.93
N LEU A 59 10.45 -8.01 12.18
CA LEU A 59 9.25 -8.01 12.98
C LEU A 59 9.59 -7.51 14.38
N THR A 60 8.93 -6.44 14.81
CA THR A 60 9.06 -5.88 16.16
C THR A 60 7.75 -5.99 16.91
N VAL A 61 7.82 -6.54 18.11
CA VAL A 61 6.72 -6.54 19.07
C VAL A 61 7.00 -5.48 20.14
N LEU A 62 6.00 -4.63 20.37
CA LEU A 62 5.99 -3.60 21.40
C LEU A 62 4.96 -3.97 22.46
N VAL A 63 5.38 -4.06 23.71
CA VAL A 63 4.50 -4.30 24.86
C VAL A 63 4.57 -3.10 25.80
N PHE A 64 3.42 -2.48 26.06
CA PHE A 64 3.29 -1.31 26.93
C PHE A 64 2.73 -1.70 28.31
N ASN A 65 3.17 -0.99 29.35
CA ASN A 65 2.87 -1.26 30.77
C ASN A 65 1.48 -0.80 31.24
N GLY A 66 0.44 -0.97 30.42
CA GLY A 66 -0.94 -0.66 30.78
C GLY A 66 -1.88 -0.88 29.59
N ALA A 67 -3.16 -0.54 29.75
CA ALA A 67 -4.17 -0.59 28.68
C ALA A 67 -5.16 0.57 28.82
N GLY A 68 -5.85 0.94 27.73
CA GLY A 68 -6.92 1.95 27.73
C GLY A 68 -6.50 3.41 27.85
N THR A 69 -5.20 3.73 27.87
CA THR A 69 -4.70 5.12 27.89
C THR A 69 -3.49 5.31 26.97
N ASN A 70 -3.31 6.52 26.46
CA ASN A 70 -2.23 6.84 25.51
C ASN A 70 -0.87 7.13 26.19
N ASP A 71 -0.87 7.35 27.51
CA ASP A 71 0.34 7.74 28.27
C ASP A 71 1.14 6.55 28.83
N ILE A 72 0.65 5.32 28.64
CA ILE A 72 1.38 4.09 29.01
C ILE A 72 2.75 4.03 28.34
N LYS A 73 3.74 3.45 29.02
CA LYS A 73 5.13 3.39 28.58
C LYS A 73 5.48 2.04 28.00
N LEU A 74 6.34 2.05 26.99
CA LEU A 74 6.90 0.85 26.38
C LEU A 74 7.68 0.08 27.45
N GLU A 75 7.22 -1.09 27.85
CA GLU A 75 7.89 -1.94 28.83
C GLU A 75 8.95 -2.80 28.15
N LYS A 76 8.59 -3.37 27.00
CA LYS A 76 9.44 -4.31 26.30
C LYS A 76 9.34 -4.16 24.79
N LYS A 77 10.50 -4.19 24.15
CA LYS A 77 10.65 -4.27 22.69
C LYS A 77 11.46 -5.51 22.34
N ALA A 78 10.97 -6.30 21.39
CA ALA A 78 11.73 -7.41 20.81
C ALA A 78 11.62 -7.35 19.30
N THR A 79 12.76 -7.42 18.62
CA THR A 79 12.86 -7.40 17.16
C THR A 79 13.47 -8.72 16.69
N VAL A 80 12.84 -9.34 15.70
CA VAL A 80 13.34 -10.50 14.98
C VAL A 80 13.73 -10.03 13.57
N GLU A 81 14.99 -10.25 13.21
CA GLU A 81 15.55 -9.89 11.89
C GLU A 81 15.72 -11.15 11.04
N GLU A 82 14.68 -11.98 11.00
CA GLU A 82 14.64 -13.22 10.22
C GLU A 82 13.53 -13.10 9.17
N GLU A 83 13.89 -13.37 7.92
CA GLU A 83 12.94 -13.42 6.82
C GLU A 83 11.85 -14.47 7.11
N GLY A 84 10.62 -14.01 7.07
CA GLY A 84 9.45 -14.83 7.35
C GLY A 84 9.27 -15.25 8.79
N ALA A 85 9.84 -14.51 9.74
CA ALA A 85 9.51 -14.66 11.15
C ALA A 85 8.00 -14.51 11.39
N VAL A 86 7.38 -15.55 11.94
CA VAL A 86 5.94 -15.59 12.28
C VAL A 86 5.66 -15.84 13.76
N GLU A 87 6.68 -16.12 14.56
CA GLU A 87 6.55 -16.29 16.00
C GLU A 87 7.57 -15.40 16.73
N VAL A 88 7.14 -14.79 17.84
CA VAL A 88 8.00 -13.95 18.69
C VAL A 88 7.74 -14.28 20.15
N LEU A 89 8.79 -14.46 20.94
CA LEU A 89 8.71 -14.65 22.39
C LEU A 89 9.34 -13.45 23.11
N GLN A 90 8.58 -12.84 24.00
CA GLN A 90 9.06 -11.87 24.96
C GLN A 90 9.06 -12.45 26.37
N THR A 91 10.16 -12.30 27.10
CA THR A 91 10.33 -12.78 28.47
C THR A 91 10.52 -11.61 29.44
N LYS A 92 10.46 -11.89 30.75
CA LYS A 92 10.70 -10.92 31.82
C LYS A 92 9.71 -9.73 31.82
N LEU A 93 8.46 -10.00 31.44
CA LEU A 93 7.36 -9.03 31.53
C LEU A 93 6.80 -8.98 32.95
N THR A 94 6.18 -7.87 33.30
CA THR A 94 5.33 -7.74 34.47
C THR A 94 3.91 -8.24 34.16
N PRO A 95 3.24 -8.95 35.08
CA PRO A 95 1.86 -9.37 34.88
C PRO A 95 0.87 -8.20 34.93
N GLY A 96 -0.35 -8.42 34.45
CA GLY A 96 -1.42 -7.43 34.44
C GLY A 96 -1.76 -6.92 33.03
N ASN A 97 -2.50 -5.82 32.97
CA ASN A 97 -2.99 -5.25 31.72
C ASN A 97 -1.85 -4.66 30.88
N LYS A 98 -1.85 -4.96 29.59
CA LYS A 98 -0.87 -4.50 28.59
C LYS A 98 -1.58 -4.10 27.30
N THR A 99 -0.92 -3.23 26.55
CA THR A 99 -1.21 -2.97 25.14
C THR A 99 -0.08 -3.56 24.33
N VAL A 100 -0.42 -4.36 23.33
CA VAL A 100 0.55 -5.05 22.46
C VAL A 100 0.34 -4.57 21.03
N LEU A 101 1.43 -4.15 20.37
CA LEU A 101 1.44 -3.74 18.98
C LEU A 101 2.56 -4.46 18.24
N VAL A 102 2.30 -4.87 17.01
CA VAL A 102 3.30 -5.50 16.15
C VAL A 102 3.56 -4.61 14.94
N LEU A 103 4.83 -4.40 14.63
CA LEU A 103 5.32 -3.63 13.50
C LEU A 103 6.21 -4.53 12.66
N ALA A 104 6.04 -4.52 11.34
CA ALA A 104 6.94 -5.21 10.42
C ALA A 104 7.57 -4.20 9.45
N ASN A 105 8.79 -4.49 9.00
CA ASN A 105 9.53 -3.71 8.01
C ASN A 105 9.59 -2.20 8.36
N ALA A 106 9.92 -1.89 9.61
CA ALA A 106 9.93 -0.52 10.14
C ALA A 106 11.12 -0.30 11.07
N LYS A 107 12.28 -0.85 10.69
CA LYS A 107 13.47 -0.93 11.56
C LYS A 107 13.96 0.45 12.00
N ASP A 108 13.98 1.40 11.09
CA ASP A 108 14.49 2.74 11.35
C ASP A 108 13.57 3.53 12.28
N GLU A 109 12.26 3.45 12.08
CA GLU A 109 11.28 4.06 12.99
C GLU A 109 11.37 3.43 14.38
N VAL A 110 11.45 2.10 14.44
CA VAL A 110 11.52 1.32 15.68
C VAL A 110 12.80 1.59 16.48
N ALA A 111 13.91 1.94 15.81
CA ALA A 111 15.16 2.28 16.47
C ALA A 111 15.02 3.50 17.39
N THR A 112 14.05 4.38 17.13
CA THR A 112 13.78 5.57 17.94
C THR A 112 12.98 5.28 19.21
N PHE A 113 12.37 4.10 19.32
CA PHE A 113 11.56 3.70 20.47
C PHE A 113 12.43 3.10 21.58
N ASN A 114 12.27 3.61 22.80
CA ASN A 114 13.06 3.23 23.96
C ASN A 114 12.14 2.74 25.08
N GLU A 115 12.52 1.60 25.69
CA GLU A 115 11.84 1.06 26.86
C GLU A 115 11.79 2.13 27.98
N GLU A 116 10.76 2.09 28.81
CA GLU A 116 10.41 2.99 29.92
C GLU A 116 10.13 4.46 29.57
N THR A 117 10.49 4.92 28.36
CA THR A 117 10.42 6.35 28.00
C THR A 117 9.42 6.63 26.88
N THR A 118 9.43 5.83 25.82
CA THR A 118 8.49 5.95 24.71
C THR A 118 7.07 5.67 25.20
N SER A 119 6.17 6.64 25.03
CA SER A 119 4.74 6.43 25.30
C SER A 119 4.04 5.75 24.13
N TYR A 120 2.87 5.15 24.39
CA TYR A 120 2.01 4.64 23.34
C TYR A 120 1.60 5.75 22.35
N GLN A 121 1.32 6.96 22.83
CA GLN A 121 1.06 8.12 21.98
C GLN A 121 2.23 8.42 21.03
N ASN A 122 3.49 8.33 21.49
CA ASN A 122 4.64 8.54 20.60
C ASN A 122 4.69 7.54 19.45
N VAL A 123 4.27 6.29 19.68
CA VAL A 123 4.20 5.26 18.64
C VAL A 123 3.02 5.49 17.71
N LEU A 124 1.86 5.94 18.23
CA LEU A 124 0.72 6.35 17.39
C LEU A 124 1.05 7.57 16.52
N ASP A 125 1.88 8.48 17.01
CA ASP A 125 2.28 9.68 16.27
C ASP A 125 3.40 9.43 15.26
N ALA A 126 4.12 8.32 15.40
CA ALA A 126 5.22 7.96 14.53
C ALA A 126 4.77 7.85 13.07
N THR A 127 5.67 8.26 12.19
CA THR A 127 5.45 8.29 10.75
C THR A 127 6.49 7.45 10.06
N THR A 128 6.10 6.82 8.97
CA THR A 128 6.99 6.18 8.02
C THR A 128 6.98 6.98 6.72
N LYS A 129 8.12 6.99 6.04
CA LYS A 129 8.29 7.71 4.77
C LYS A 129 8.38 6.72 3.64
N PHE A 130 8.12 7.19 2.43
CA PHE A 130 8.34 6.44 1.21
C PHE A 130 9.82 6.54 0.90
N GLU A 131 10.50 5.41 0.90
CA GLU A 131 11.71 5.23 0.13
C GLU A 131 11.32 4.51 -1.17
N LEU A 132 12.22 4.40 -2.14
CA LEU A 132 11.97 3.67 -3.40
C LEU A 132 11.81 2.16 -3.12
N TYR A 133 10.77 1.78 -2.39
CA TYR A 133 10.46 0.41 -2.01
C TYR A 133 9.91 -0.32 -3.22
N SER A 134 10.45 -1.51 -3.48
CA SER A 134 9.89 -2.43 -4.46
C SER A 134 9.27 -3.65 -3.76
N GLU A 135 8.26 -4.26 -4.38
CA GLU A 135 7.75 -5.58 -3.94
C GLU A 135 8.86 -6.62 -3.82
N THR A 136 9.92 -6.48 -4.60
CA THR A 136 11.09 -7.37 -4.60
C THR A 136 12.01 -7.16 -3.40
N ASP A 137 12.06 -5.96 -2.83
CA ASP A 137 12.86 -5.70 -1.62
C ASP A 137 12.10 -6.14 -0.35
N GLY A 138 10.77 -6.22 -0.43
CA GLY A 138 9.92 -6.75 0.65
C GLY A 138 9.84 -5.83 1.87
N ASP A 139 10.08 -4.54 1.69
CA ASP A 139 10.23 -3.57 2.79
C ASP A 139 8.95 -2.77 3.10
N PHE A 140 7.79 -3.25 2.65
CA PHE A 140 6.55 -2.55 2.96
C PHE A 140 6.26 -2.59 4.45
N SER A 141 6.32 -1.43 5.10
CA SER A 141 5.97 -1.30 6.50
C SER A 141 4.55 -1.80 6.77
N MET A 142 4.38 -2.51 7.88
CA MET A 142 3.09 -3.06 8.30
C MET A 142 2.87 -2.86 9.78
N ASN A 143 1.60 -2.82 10.18
CA ASN A 143 1.24 -2.85 11.58
C ASN A 143 0.04 -3.76 11.84
N SER A 144 -0.01 -4.32 13.04
CA SER A 144 -1.23 -4.91 13.59
C SER A 144 -2.13 -3.83 14.19
N LYS A 145 -3.35 -4.20 14.58
CA LYS A 145 -4.07 -3.43 15.61
C LYS A 145 -3.36 -3.50 16.96
N ALA A 146 -3.71 -2.58 17.85
CA ALA A 146 -3.33 -2.68 19.25
C ALA A 146 -4.22 -3.73 19.96
N TYR A 147 -3.60 -4.67 20.66
CA TYR A 147 -4.29 -5.68 21.45
C TYR A 147 -4.19 -5.32 22.93
N GLU A 148 -5.33 -5.10 23.57
CA GLU A 148 -5.41 -4.94 25.03
C GLU A 148 -5.55 -6.30 25.70
N VAL A 149 -4.51 -6.74 26.39
CA VAL A 149 -4.40 -8.08 26.97
C VAL A 149 -4.15 -8.03 28.46
N THR A 150 -4.44 -9.11 29.18
CA THR A 150 -4.08 -9.26 30.60
C THR A 150 -3.14 -10.45 30.73
N LEU A 151 -1.87 -10.18 31.04
CA LEU A 151 -0.86 -11.21 31.22
C LEU A 151 -0.99 -11.86 32.60
N LYS A 152 -1.10 -13.19 32.64
CA LYS A 152 -1.04 -13.96 33.88
C LYS A 152 0.41 -14.09 34.35
N ALA A 153 0.61 -13.97 35.65
CA ALA A 153 1.92 -14.05 36.27
C ALA A 153 2.55 -15.44 36.13
N ASN A 154 3.86 -15.48 35.92
CA ASN A 154 4.69 -16.70 36.00
C ASN A 154 4.27 -17.81 35.02
N VAL A 155 3.64 -17.46 33.91
CA VAL A 155 3.28 -18.38 32.83
C VAL A 155 3.56 -17.72 31.49
N THR A 156 3.61 -18.55 30.44
CA THR A 156 3.59 -18.07 29.06
C THR A 156 2.16 -17.69 28.67
N ASN A 157 2.02 -16.47 28.16
CA ASN A 157 0.78 -15.97 27.57
C ASN A 157 0.88 -16.10 26.05
N TYR A 158 -0.14 -16.61 25.39
CA TYR A 158 -0.15 -16.90 23.95
C TYR A 158 -1.16 -16.01 23.24
N LEU A 159 -0.69 -15.08 22.40
CA LEU A 159 -1.54 -14.25 21.53
C LEU A 159 -1.41 -14.74 20.08
N GLY A 160 -2.54 -14.98 19.41
CA GLY A 160 -2.55 -15.45 18.00
C GLY A 160 -2.41 -16.97 17.83
N TYR A 161 -2.44 -17.75 18.90
CA TYR A 161 -2.38 -19.22 18.86
C TYR A 161 -3.76 -19.89 18.90
N GLY A 162 -4.83 -19.11 18.71
CA GLY A 162 -6.20 -19.53 18.95
C GLY A 162 -6.59 -19.49 20.44
N LEU A 163 -7.80 -19.98 20.75
CA LEU A 163 -8.37 -19.92 22.10
C LEU A 163 -7.87 -21.01 23.05
N SER A 164 -7.24 -22.05 22.52
CA SER A 164 -6.63 -23.16 23.27
C SER A 164 -5.57 -23.85 22.41
N GLY A 165 -4.61 -24.51 23.04
CA GLY A 165 -3.61 -25.32 22.35
C GLY A 165 -2.93 -26.32 23.28
N ASP A 166 -2.04 -27.13 22.72
CA ASP A 166 -1.38 -28.24 23.41
C ASP A 166 -0.27 -27.79 24.38
N LYS A 167 0.17 -26.53 24.30
CA LYS A 167 1.18 -25.96 25.19
C LYS A 167 0.54 -25.46 26.48
N GLU A 168 1.16 -25.74 27.64
CA GLU A 168 0.72 -25.17 28.93
C GLU A 168 0.91 -23.65 28.95
N GLY A 169 -0.11 -22.92 29.43
CA GLY A 169 -0.04 -21.47 29.61
C GLY A 169 -1.40 -20.79 29.50
N ASN A 170 -1.38 -19.49 29.23
CA ASN A 170 -2.57 -18.65 29.14
C ASN A 170 -2.84 -18.20 27.70
N TYR A 171 -3.89 -18.74 27.07
CA TYR A 171 -4.28 -18.34 25.72
C TYR A 171 -5.13 -17.07 25.76
N LEU A 172 -4.70 -16.05 25.01
CA LEU A 172 -5.30 -14.72 24.99
C LEU A 172 -6.35 -14.65 23.87
N PRO A 173 -7.62 -14.37 24.18
CA PRO A 173 -8.71 -14.42 23.20
C PRO A 173 -8.74 -13.25 22.21
N GLN A 174 -7.92 -12.22 22.38
CA GLN A 174 -8.02 -10.96 21.65
C GLN A 174 -7.73 -11.06 20.14
N ALA A 175 -7.06 -12.12 19.70
CA ALA A 175 -6.87 -12.44 18.28
C ALA A 175 -7.91 -13.45 17.74
N GLY A 176 -8.88 -13.86 18.57
CA GLY A 176 -9.84 -14.92 18.25
C GLY A 176 -9.16 -16.27 18.04
N ASP A 177 -9.67 -17.04 17.06
CA ASP A 177 -9.09 -18.33 16.65
C ASP A 177 -7.87 -18.19 15.71
N GLY A 178 -7.57 -16.97 15.25
CA GLY A 178 -6.54 -16.70 14.24
C GLY A 178 -5.22 -16.20 14.82
N ALA A 179 -4.25 -16.02 13.93
CA ALA A 179 -2.99 -15.33 14.22
C ALA A 179 -3.18 -13.81 14.24
N VAL A 180 -2.20 -13.09 14.76
CA VAL A 180 -2.18 -11.62 14.76
C VAL A 180 -2.08 -11.11 13.33
N LYS A 181 -3.14 -10.45 12.86
CA LYS A 181 -3.19 -9.87 11.51
C LYS A 181 -2.27 -8.67 11.36
N MET A 182 -1.66 -8.57 10.19
CA MET A 182 -0.80 -7.47 9.76
C MET A 182 -1.39 -6.80 8.53
N TYR A 183 -1.37 -5.46 8.51
CA TYR A 183 -1.86 -4.66 7.40
C TYR A 183 -0.69 -3.87 6.81
N ARG A 184 -0.49 -3.90 5.48
CA ARG A 184 0.50 -3.04 4.83
C ARG A 184 0.09 -1.57 4.94
N ASN A 185 1.03 -0.66 5.14
CA ASN A 185 0.76 0.78 5.13
C ASN A 185 0.55 1.31 3.71
N VAL A 186 1.15 0.65 2.71
CA VAL A 186 1.03 1.00 1.28
C VAL A 186 -0.22 0.41 0.63
N ALA A 187 -0.69 1.04 -0.43
CA ALA A 187 -1.59 0.46 -1.42
C ALA A 187 -0.80 0.00 -2.66
N LYS A 188 -1.44 -0.76 -3.54
CA LYS A 188 -0.86 -1.16 -4.84
C LYS A 188 -1.74 -0.69 -5.98
N VAL A 189 -1.18 0.05 -6.93
CA VAL A 189 -1.87 0.48 -8.14
C VAL A 189 -1.28 -0.28 -9.32
N VAL A 190 -2.12 -0.89 -10.15
CA VAL A 190 -1.71 -1.76 -11.27
C VAL A 190 -2.39 -1.30 -12.55
N LEU A 191 -1.61 -1.06 -13.61
CA LEU A 191 -2.17 -0.89 -14.96
C LEU A 191 -2.33 -2.28 -15.62
N LYS A 192 -3.58 -2.74 -15.75
CA LYS A 192 -3.92 -4.01 -16.41
C LYS A 192 -3.94 -3.91 -17.94
N GLY A 193 -4.34 -2.76 -18.47
CA GLY A 193 -4.33 -2.56 -19.92
C GLY A 193 -4.97 -1.26 -20.38
N ILE A 194 -4.68 -0.94 -21.64
CA ILE A 194 -5.20 0.23 -22.34
C ILE A 194 -5.76 -0.23 -23.68
N LYS A 195 -6.99 0.19 -23.98
CA LYS A 195 -7.66 -0.07 -25.27
C LYS A 195 -8.10 1.26 -25.90
N ILE A 196 -8.30 1.25 -27.21
CA ILE A 196 -8.91 2.37 -27.93
C ILE A 196 -10.26 1.96 -28.51
N LYS A 197 -11.26 2.84 -28.42
CA LYS A 197 -12.46 2.79 -29.26
C LYS A 197 -12.50 4.02 -30.17
N GLU A 198 -12.84 3.79 -31.42
CA GLU A 198 -12.90 4.86 -32.42
C GLU A 198 -14.21 5.66 -32.37
N SER A 199 -15.27 5.13 -31.76
CA SER A 199 -16.60 5.72 -31.74
C SER A 199 -17.02 6.11 -30.33
N VAL A 200 -17.56 7.32 -30.17
CA VAL A 200 -18.27 7.77 -28.96
C VAL A 200 -19.77 7.91 -29.19
N ALA A 201 -20.54 7.98 -28.12
CA ALA A 201 -22.01 7.99 -28.15
C ALA A 201 -22.62 9.20 -28.89
N GLU A 202 -21.85 10.28 -29.08
CA GLU A 202 -22.31 11.54 -29.69
C GLU A 202 -21.93 11.68 -31.17
N GLY A 203 -21.48 10.60 -31.83
CA GLY A 203 -21.16 10.61 -33.26
C GLY A 203 -19.80 11.21 -33.62
N GLN A 204 -19.04 11.72 -32.64
CA GLN A 204 -17.61 11.95 -32.79
C GLN A 204 -16.92 10.60 -33.04
N GLN A 205 -16.14 10.56 -34.11
CA GLN A 205 -15.37 9.39 -34.49
C GLN A 205 -13.94 9.81 -34.78
N TYR A 206 -12.99 9.02 -34.31
CA TYR A 206 -11.57 9.15 -34.62
C TYR A 206 -11.15 7.91 -35.43
N PRO A 207 -11.29 7.93 -36.76
CA PRO A 207 -10.94 6.79 -37.61
C PRO A 207 -9.45 6.46 -37.50
N ASN A 208 -9.13 5.16 -37.48
CA ASN A 208 -7.76 4.65 -37.40
C ASN A 208 -7.00 5.24 -36.20
N ALA A 209 -7.70 5.43 -35.08
CA ALA A 209 -7.12 6.06 -33.90
C ALA A 209 -6.01 5.20 -33.30
N GLU A 210 -4.90 5.85 -32.98
CA GLU A 210 -3.75 5.26 -32.30
C GLU A 210 -3.30 6.16 -31.14
N LEU A 211 -2.79 5.52 -30.10
CA LEU A 211 -2.13 6.18 -28.98
C LEU A 211 -0.72 5.61 -28.83
N LYS A 212 0.28 6.43 -29.16
CA LYS A 212 1.67 6.13 -28.86
C LYS A 212 1.97 6.47 -27.41
N LEU A 213 2.12 5.46 -26.55
CA LEU A 213 2.37 5.65 -25.13
C LEU A 213 3.81 6.13 -24.90
N LYS A 214 3.98 7.06 -23.95
CA LYS A 214 5.29 7.60 -23.55
C LYS A 214 5.59 7.26 -22.11
N GLU A 215 4.72 7.70 -21.21
CA GLU A 215 4.94 7.62 -19.77
C GLU A 215 3.62 7.30 -19.05
N ILE A 216 3.72 6.62 -17.93
CA ILE A 216 2.67 6.49 -16.93
C ILE A 216 3.23 6.88 -15.58
N PHE A 217 2.46 7.65 -14.83
CA PHE A 217 2.89 8.12 -13.52
C PHE A 217 1.73 8.38 -12.57
N ILE A 218 2.04 8.48 -11.28
CA ILE A 218 1.13 8.98 -10.26
C ILE A 218 1.37 10.48 -10.05
N LEU A 219 0.29 11.24 -9.93
CA LEU A 219 0.30 12.55 -9.28
C LEU A 219 -0.40 12.47 -7.94
N HIS A 220 0.11 13.23 -6.97
CA HIS A 220 -0.43 13.38 -5.63
C HIS A 220 -0.55 12.06 -4.86
N GLY A 221 0.34 11.11 -5.14
CA GLY A 221 0.44 9.89 -4.35
C GLY A 221 1.03 10.23 -2.99
N HIS A 222 0.44 9.72 -1.91
CA HIS A 222 1.02 9.98 -0.60
C HIS A 222 2.37 9.27 -0.46
N ASN A 223 3.38 10.04 -0.05
CA ASN A 223 4.76 9.60 0.12
C ASN A 223 5.17 9.47 1.60
N ASN A 224 4.30 9.79 2.56
CA ASN A 224 4.48 9.41 3.95
C ASN A 224 3.16 8.90 4.51
N SER A 225 3.24 8.20 5.63
CA SER A 225 2.11 7.60 6.31
C SER A 225 2.34 7.63 7.82
N LYS A 226 1.28 7.57 8.62
CA LYS A 226 1.42 7.09 9.99
C LYS A 226 1.95 5.66 9.96
N LEU A 227 2.79 5.31 10.92
CA LEU A 227 3.33 3.95 11.05
C LEU A 227 2.26 2.97 11.55
N VAL A 228 1.30 3.48 12.33
CA VAL A 228 0.23 2.74 12.97
C VAL A 228 -1.11 3.35 12.57
N GLY A 229 -2.13 2.51 12.38
CA GLY A 229 -3.50 2.96 12.15
C GLY A 229 -4.00 3.85 13.28
N ALA A 230 -4.87 4.82 12.95
CA ALA A 230 -5.43 5.76 13.91
C ALA A 230 -5.91 5.09 15.21
N ASN A 231 -5.43 5.56 16.36
CA ASN A 231 -5.72 5.02 17.69
C ASN A 231 -5.38 3.52 17.88
N GLY A 232 -4.49 2.96 17.05
CA GLY A 232 -4.18 1.53 17.05
C GLY A 232 -5.33 0.65 16.57
N ALA A 233 -6.30 1.23 15.86
CA ALA A 233 -7.46 0.49 15.37
C ALA A 233 -7.10 -0.59 14.34
N GLU A 234 -7.92 -1.63 14.28
CA GLU A 234 -7.86 -2.64 13.22
C GLU A 234 -8.01 -1.99 11.86
N TRP A 235 -7.05 -2.25 10.97
CA TRP A 235 -6.96 -1.62 9.65
C TRP A 235 -7.24 -0.11 9.66
N GLY A 236 -6.83 0.57 10.74
CA GLY A 236 -7.09 1.99 10.91
C GLY A 236 -6.40 2.85 9.86
N ALA A 237 -6.98 4.02 9.58
CA ALA A 237 -6.42 4.98 8.62
C ALA A 237 -5.01 5.40 9.02
N THR A 238 -4.12 5.51 8.05
CA THR A 238 -2.74 5.98 8.21
C THR A 238 -2.40 7.19 7.35
N MET A 239 -3.39 7.75 6.67
CA MET A 239 -3.27 9.01 5.94
C MET A 239 -2.57 10.09 6.77
N MET A 240 -1.67 10.81 6.12
CA MET A 240 -1.03 12.03 6.61
C MET A 240 -1.50 13.22 5.77
N ASP A 241 -1.73 14.37 6.41
CA ASP A 241 -2.06 15.59 5.68
C ASP A 241 -0.85 16.15 4.93
N GLY A 242 -1.08 16.64 3.71
CA GLY A 242 -0.08 17.40 2.95
C GLY A 242 1.16 16.63 2.51
N SER A 243 1.08 15.29 2.42
CA SER A 243 2.23 14.43 2.11
C SER A 243 2.16 13.96 0.68
N TYR A 244 2.78 14.66 -0.27
CA TYR A 244 2.60 14.37 -1.70
C TYR A 244 3.91 14.03 -2.41
N GLY A 245 3.89 12.98 -3.22
CA GLY A 245 4.92 12.61 -4.17
C GLY A 245 4.34 12.55 -5.59
N ASN A 246 5.14 13.02 -6.55
CA ASN A 246 4.76 13.06 -7.95
C ASN A 246 5.75 12.28 -8.81
N GLY A 247 5.26 11.70 -9.90
CA GLY A 247 6.12 11.09 -10.93
C GLY A 247 6.69 12.09 -11.94
N VAL A 248 6.64 13.39 -11.67
CA VAL A 248 7.18 14.45 -12.52
C VAL A 248 7.96 15.46 -11.68
N VAL A 249 8.99 16.04 -12.28
CA VAL A 249 9.82 17.07 -11.65
C VAL A 249 9.09 18.41 -11.50
N SER A 250 9.61 19.26 -10.61
CA SER A 250 9.03 20.57 -10.26
C SER A 250 8.71 21.47 -11.45
N ASP A 251 9.66 21.65 -12.36
CA ASP A 251 9.48 22.57 -13.50
C ASP A 251 8.36 22.11 -14.44
N VAL A 252 8.25 20.79 -14.62
CA VAL A 252 7.18 20.18 -15.45
C VAL A 252 5.83 20.36 -14.77
N TYR A 253 5.77 20.12 -13.46
CA TYR A 253 4.54 20.30 -12.69
C TYR A 253 4.08 21.76 -12.67
N THR A 254 5.00 22.70 -12.41
CA THR A 254 4.73 24.15 -12.43
C THR A 254 4.14 24.59 -13.76
N LYS A 255 4.68 24.07 -14.88
CA LYS A 255 4.15 24.36 -16.21
C LYS A 255 2.71 23.88 -16.40
N TYR A 256 2.33 22.74 -15.83
CA TYR A 256 0.92 22.32 -15.85
C TYR A 256 0.01 23.33 -15.17
N LEU A 257 0.49 23.98 -14.11
CA LEU A 257 -0.30 24.98 -13.37
C LEU A 257 -0.38 26.33 -14.09
N GLU A 258 0.57 26.65 -14.95
CA GLU A 258 0.49 27.85 -15.82
C GLU A 258 -0.60 27.71 -16.89
N ASP A 259 -0.84 26.47 -17.34
CA ASP A 259 -1.76 26.13 -18.43
C ASP A 259 -3.19 25.80 -17.93
N VAL A 260 -3.44 25.82 -16.61
CA VAL A 260 -4.75 25.52 -15.98
C VAL A 260 -5.09 26.59 -14.95
N SER A 261 -6.35 27.03 -14.93
CA SER A 261 -6.87 27.91 -13.89
C SER A 261 -7.69 27.16 -12.85
N GLU A 262 -7.89 27.78 -11.69
CA GLU A 262 -8.78 27.24 -10.65
C GLU A 262 -10.22 27.01 -11.12
N THR A 263 -10.69 27.79 -12.10
CA THR A 263 -12.07 27.73 -12.59
C THR A 263 -12.31 26.67 -13.65
N ASP A 264 -11.26 26.14 -14.27
CA ASP A 264 -11.36 25.18 -15.37
C ASP A 264 -10.59 23.88 -15.13
N LYS A 265 -9.95 23.71 -13.97
CA LYS A 265 -9.37 22.44 -13.52
C LYS A 265 -10.41 21.33 -13.38
N ILE A 266 -9.94 20.10 -13.53
CA ILE A 266 -10.75 18.88 -13.37
C ILE A 266 -10.39 18.17 -12.08
N PHE A 267 -9.12 18.23 -11.71
CA PHE A 267 -8.61 17.69 -10.46
C PHE A 267 -7.99 18.82 -9.66
N ASN A 268 -8.21 18.80 -8.34
CA ASN A 268 -7.48 19.68 -7.44
C ASN A 268 -5.98 19.37 -7.55
N TYR A 269 -5.18 20.42 -7.44
CA TYR A 269 -3.74 20.37 -7.57
C TYR A 269 -3.09 21.22 -6.48
N ILE A 270 -1.83 20.93 -6.23
CA ILE A 270 -1.02 21.59 -5.21
C ILE A 270 -0.49 22.89 -5.82
N GLN A 271 -0.91 24.04 -5.28
CA GLN A 271 -0.47 25.37 -5.73
C GLN A 271 0.85 25.78 -5.08
N ASP A 272 0.94 25.65 -3.76
CA ASP A 272 2.13 25.94 -2.96
C ASP A 272 2.65 24.65 -2.34
N PRO A 273 3.75 24.07 -2.85
CA PRO A 273 4.34 22.89 -2.24
C PRO A 273 4.75 23.15 -0.79
N THR A 274 4.31 22.28 0.11
CA THR A 274 4.79 22.27 1.49
C THR A 274 6.15 21.57 1.57
N SER A 275 6.81 21.64 2.73
CA SER A 275 8.08 20.92 2.98
C SER A 275 7.97 19.39 2.83
N ASN A 276 6.76 18.84 2.78
CA ASN A 276 6.49 17.40 2.69
C ASN A 276 6.22 16.94 1.25
N TYR A 277 6.28 17.88 0.29
CA TYR A 277 6.14 17.59 -1.11
C TYR A 277 7.48 17.12 -1.71
N VAL A 278 7.48 15.95 -2.35
CA VAL A 278 8.65 15.42 -3.07
C VAL A 278 8.52 15.69 -4.56
N TYR A 279 9.46 16.47 -5.08
CA TYR A 279 9.60 16.81 -6.49
C TYR A 279 10.40 15.81 -7.31
N GLU A 280 11.02 14.82 -6.67
CA GLU A 280 11.74 13.78 -7.37
C GLU A 280 10.74 12.72 -7.90
N PRO A 281 10.89 12.27 -9.16
CA PRO A 281 9.96 11.34 -9.78
C PRO A 281 10.06 9.97 -9.11
N THR A 282 9.12 9.70 -8.21
CA THR A 282 9.06 8.46 -7.41
C THR A 282 8.05 7.45 -7.96
N PHE A 283 7.07 7.92 -8.71
CA PHE A 283 6.00 7.10 -9.27
C PHE A 283 5.90 7.26 -10.79
N VAL A 284 6.97 6.93 -11.52
CA VAL A 284 6.98 7.03 -12.99
C VAL A 284 7.52 5.76 -13.63
N SER A 285 6.95 5.41 -14.79
CA SER A 285 7.46 4.36 -15.65
C SER A 285 7.29 4.77 -17.11
N VAL A 286 8.30 4.47 -17.92
CA VAL A 286 8.30 4.74 -19.37
C VAL A 286 7.76 3.54 -20.15
N PHE A 287 7.17 3.80 -21.31
CA PHE A 287 6.79 2.75 -22.26
C PHE A 287 7.85 2.61 -23.35
N ASP A 288 8.24 1.36 -23.64
CA ASP A 288 9.18 1.05 -24.71
C ASP A 288 8.44 0.85 -26.03
N ASP A 289 8.32 1.94 -26.80
CA ASP A 289 7.72 1.99 -28.14
C ASP A 289 6.37 1.25 -28.27
N VAL A 290 5.45 1.58 -27.36
CA VAL A 290 4.11 0.97 -27.35
C VAL A 290 3.13 1.85 -28.11
N THR A 291 2.46 1.27 -29.10
CA THR A 291 1.32 1.90 -29.79
C THR A 291 0.06 1.08 -29.54
N VAL A 292 -0.98 1.74 -29.04
CA VAL A 292 -2.29 1.15 -28.85
C VAL A 292 -3.18 1.54 -30.02
N SER A 293 -3.96 0.61 -30.53
CA SER A 293 -4.96 0.84 -31.56
C SER A 293 -6.25 0.09 -31.22
N LYS A 294 -7.26 0.20 -32.09
CA LYS A 294 -8.49 -0.59 -31.97
C LYS A 294 -8.24 -2.11 -32.05
N THR A 295 -7.28 -2.53 -32.86
CA THR A 295 -6.95 -3.95 -33.06
C THR A 295 -5.85 -4.44 -32.14
N GLU A 296 -5.04 -3.53 -31.58
CA GLU A 296 -3.91 -3.84 -30.72
C GLU A 296 -4.03 -3.11 -29.38
N ALA A 297 -4.58 -3.81 -28.40
CA ALA A 297 -4.64 -3.33 -27.02
C ALA A 297 -3.28 -3.46 -26.33
N TYR A 298 -2.95 -2.51 -25.45
CA TYR A 298 -1.84 -2.72 -24.53
C TYR A 298 -2.28 -3.60 -23.36
N ALA A 299 -1.59 -4.72 -23.20
CA ALA A 299 -1.77 -5.66 -22.10
C ALA A 299 -0.40 -6.20 -21.70
N PRO A 300 0.25 -5.59 -20.69
CA PRO A 300 1.62 -5.97 -20.37
C PRO A 300 1.68 -7.35 -19.73
N LYS A 301 2.70 -8.13 -20.09
CA LYS A 301 3.05 -9.36 -19.37
C LYS A 301 3.50 -9.04 -17.94
N ASP A 302 4.32 -8.01 -17.80
CA ASP A 302 4.77 -7.46 -16.53
C ASP A 302 4.04 -6.15 -16.26
N MET A 303 3.06 -6.23 -15.37
CA MET A 303 2.20 -5.10 -15.03
C MET A 303 3.03 -3.94 -14.46
N LYS A 304 2.78 -2.73 -14.95
CA LYS A 304 3.34 -1.51 -14.34
C LYS A 304 2.61 -1.24 -13.03
N THR A 305 3.38 -1.15 -11.94
CA THR A 305 2.86 -1.06 -10.56
C THR A 305 3.43 0.12 -9.81
N PHE A 306 2.63 0.68 -8.90
CA PHE A 306 3.00 1.80 -8.03
C PHE A 306 2.50 1.57 -6.61
N TYR A 307 3.22 2.07 -5.61
CA TYR A 307 2.94 1.82 -4.19
C TYR A 307 2.75 3.09 -3.36
N PRO A 308 1.71 3.90 -3.64
CA PRO A 308 1.41 5.07 -2.82
C PRO A 308 0.87 4.67 -1.44
N TYR A 309 1.07 5.53 -0.44
CA TYR A 309 0.35 5.45 0.83
C TYR A 309 -1.10 5.90 0.71
N GLU A 310 -1.89 5.68 1.76
CA GLU A 310 -3.31 6.03 1.83
C GLU A 310 -3.57 7.53 1.55
N ASN A 311 -4.40 7.78 0.55
CA ASN A 311 -4.95 9.09 0.21
C ASN A 311 -6.42 8.95 -0.23
N THR A 312 -7.34 9.16 0.71
CA THR A 312 -8.79 9.26 0.51
C THR A 312 -9.27 10.70 0.27
N SER A 313 -8.39 11.62 -0.16
CA SER A 313 -8.59 13.07 -0.26
C SER A 313 -9.08 13.71 1.04
N GLY A 314 -8.16 14.35 1.76
CA GLY A 314 -8.45 15.06 3.01
C GLY A 314 -9.24 16.36 2.79
N GLY A 315 -9.10 17.32 3.71
CA GLY A 315 -9.81 18.61 3.62
C GLY A 315 -9.44 19.47 2.40
N ASP A 316 -8.32 19.19 1.73
CA ASP A 316 -7.86 19.90 0.52
C ASP A 316 -8.48 19.34 -0.79
N GLY A 317 -9.11 18.17 -0.74
CA GLY A 317 -9.72 17.52 -1.90
C GLY A 317 -8.71 17.04 -2.96
N ILE A 318 -7.41 16.96 -2.64
CA ILE A 318 -6.37 16.54 -3.58
C ILE A 318 -6.32 15.01 -3.62
N GLN A 319 -6.53 14.45 -4.81
CA GLN A 319 -6.68 13.00 -5.02
C GLN A 319 -5.45 12.42 -5.71
N THR A 320 -5.10 11.18 -5.38
CA THR A 320 -4.10 10.40 -6.12
C THR A 320 -4.60 10.11 -7.53
N LEU A 321 -3.88 10.60 -8.53
CA LEU A 321 -4.20 10.44 -9.95
C LEU A 321 -3.27 9.42 -10.58
N LEU A 322 -3.81 8.51 -11.39
CA LEU A 322 -3.01 7.78 -12.38
C LEU A 322 -3.08 8.54 -13.70
N VAL A 323 -1.91 8.79 -14.30
CA VAL A 323 -1.77 9.61 -15.50
C VAL A 323 -1.04 8.82 -16.56
N ILE A 324 -1.63 8.73 -17.75
CA ILE A 324 -0.97 8.23 -18.96
C ILE A 324 -0.68 9.41 -19.88
N LYS A 325 0.54 9.47 -20.40
CA LYS A 325 0.96 10.45 -21.39
C LYS A 325 1.29 9.75 -22.70
N GLY A 326 0.83 10.31 -23.81
CA GLY A 326 1.11 9.77 -25.13
C GLY A 326 0.76 10.72 -26.26
N ASP A 327 1.03 10.30 -27.49
CA ASP A 327 0.64 11.01 -28.71
C ASP A 327 -0.59 10.32 -29.31
N PHE A 328 -1.70 11.05 -29.40
CA PHE A 328 -2.93 10.54 -29.99
C PHE A 328 -2.96 10.91 -31.46
N SER A 329 -3.25 9.96 -32.34
CA SER A 329 -3.33 10.22 -33.77
C SER A 329 -4.53 9.54 -34.40
N TYR A 330 -5.08 10.17 -35.43
CA TYR A 330 -6.29 9.72 -36.14
C TYR A 330 -6.31 10.32 -37.54
N ASP A 331 -7.15 9.77 -38.40
CA ASP A 331 -7.36 10.30 -39.75
C ASP A 331 -8.49 11.32 -39.73
N GLY A 332 -8.23 12.53 -40.21
CA GLY A 332 -9.21 13.61 -40.21
C GLY A 332 -8.84 14.74 -41.18
N ILE A 333 -9.77 15.67 -41.39
CA ILE A 333 -9.52 16.86 -42.22
C ILE A 333 -9.03 17.98 -41.29
N LYS A 334 -7.82 18.49 -41.54
CA LYS A 334 -7.30 19.64 -40.78
C LYS A 334 -8.05 20.89 -41.18
N SER A 335 -8.15 21.84 -40.25
CA SER A 335 -8.78 23.14 -40.53
C SER A 335 -8.09 23.83 -41.71
N GLY A 336 -8.84 24.04 -42.80
CA GLY A 336 -8.33 24.67 -44.03
C GLY A 336 -7.96 23.69 -45.15
N ASP A 337 -7.99 22.39 -44.89
CA ASP A 337 -7.72 21.35 -45.89
C ASP A 337 -9.04 20.78 -46.47
N SER A 338 -8.97 20.21 -47.68
CA SER A 338 -10.10 19.51 -48.33
C SER A 338 -9.96 17.99 -48.30
N GLU A 339 -8.76 17.47 -48.02
CA GLU A 339 -8.46 16.04 -48.04
C GLU A 339 -8.11 15.54 -46.63
N PRO A 340 -8.53 14.31 -46.26
CA PRO A 340 -8.11 13.70 -45.01
C PRO A 340 -6.60 13.52 -44.93
N SER A 341 -6.03 13.77 -43.75
CA SER A 341 -4.64 13.50 -43.43
C SER A 341 -4.51 12.94 -42.02
N ARG A 342 -3.34 12.40 -41.70
CA ARG A 342 -3.02 12.03 -40.32
C ARG A 342 -2.89 13.29 -39.47
N ILE A 343 -3.68 13.36 -38.41
CA ILE A 343 -3.60 14.38 -37.37
C ILE A 343 -2.96 13.73 -36.14
N THR A 344 -1.95 14.38 -35.58
CA THR A 344 -1.27 13.92 -34.36
C THR A 344 -1.33 15.01 -33.31
N GLU A 345 -1.96 14.69 -32.19
CA GLU A 345 -2.01 15.48 -30.98
C GLU A 345 -0.96 14.96 -30.01
N SER A 346 0.18 15.65 -29.95
CA SER A 346 1.32 15.22 -29.14
C SER A 346 1.17 15.57 -27.65
N ASN A 347 1.78 14.74 -26.80
CA ASN A 347 1.90 14.94 -25.34
C ASN A 347 0.54 15.19 -24.67
N ARG A 348 -0.43 14.33 -24.95
CA ARG A 348 -1.76 14.36 -24.32
C ARG A 348 -1.79 13.49 -23.07
N TYR A 349 -2.58 13.93 -22.10
CA TYR A 349 -2.69 13.33 -20.77
C TYR A 349 -4.08 12.71 -20.56
N TYR A 350 -4.09 11.48 -20.08
CA TYR A 350 -5.27 10.72 -19.71
C TYR A 350 -5.19 10.44 -18.21
N SER A 351 -5.81 11.33 -17.44
CA SER A 351 -5.76 11.32 -15.98
C SER A 351 -7.09 10.88 -15.40
N PHE A 352 -7.03 10.13 -14.31
CA PHE A 352 -8.19 9.82 -13.50
C PHE A 352 -7.80 9.67 -12.03
N ALA A 353 -8.73 10.00 -11.13
CA ALA A 353 -8.53 9.80 -9.71
C ALA A 353 -8.84 8.34 -9.34
N ILE A 354 -7.85 7.67 -8.78
CA ILE A 354 -7.93 6.24 -8.44
C ILE A 354 -8.99 6.07 -7.34
N GLY A 355 -9.90 5.10 -7.51
CA GLY A 355 -10.97 4.83 -6.57
C GLY A 355 -12.13 5.84 -6.60
N ASN A 356 -12.05 6.93 -7.39
CA ASN A 356 -13.10 7.96 -7.46
C ASN A 356 -13.66 8.19 -8.87
N THR A 357 -12.85 7.97 -9.91
CA THR A 357 -13.25 8.21 -11.31
C THR A 357 -13.63 6.90 -12.01
N GLY A 358 -14.68 6.94 -12.83
CA GLY A 358 -15.11 5.81 -13.65
C GLY A 358 -15.94 4.79 -12.88
N THR A 359 -15.94 3.54 -13.35
CA THR A 359 -16.60 2.43 -12.66
C THR A 359 -15.65 1.79 -11.66
N VAL A 360 -15.99 1.84 -10.38
CA VAL A 360 -15.24 1.19 -9.30
C VAL A 360 -16.01 -0.05 -8.85
N SER A 361 -15.38 -1.21 -8.90
CA SER A 361 -15.91 -2.47 -8.37
C SER A 361 -15.05 -2.95 -7.22
N GLU A 362 -15.66 -3.35 -6.12
CA GLU A 362 -14.98 -3.66 -4.88
C GLU A 362 -15.16 -5.14 -4.52
N LYS A 363 -14.05 -5.84 -4.31
CA LYS A 363 -13.98 -7.21 -3.76
C LYS A 363 -13.05 -7.19 -2.55
N VAL A 364 -13.39 -6.42 -1.52
CA VAL A 364 -12.56 -6.28 -0.33
C VAL A 364 -12.68 -7.47 0.63
N PRO A 365 -11.67 -7.73 1.48
CA PRO A 365 -11.78 -8.72 2.55
C PRO A 365 -12.96 -8.46 3.49
N THR A 366 -13.53 -9.52 4.07
CA THR A 366 -14.72 -9.42 4.94
C THR A 366 -14.48 -8.65 6.24
N ASP A 367 -13.22 -8.56 6.66
CA ASP A 367 -12.75 -7.83 7.82
C ASP A 367 -12.22 -6.43 7.47
N PHE A 368 -12.41 -5.99 6.23
CA PHE A 368 -12.10 -4.63 5.84
C PHE A 368 -13.03 -3.64 6.54
N VAL A 369 -12.45 -2.81 7.42
CA VAL A 369 -13.18 -1.80 8.21
C VAL A 369 -12.91 -0.37 7.74
N GLY A 370 -12.13 -0.19 6.66
CA GLY A 370 -11.71 1.11 6.15
C GLY A 370 -12.72 1.86 5.28
N LEU A 371 -13.94 1.31 5.10
CA LEU A 371 -15.00 1.92 4.30
C LEU A 371 -15.33 3.34 4.79
N ARG A 372 -15.61 4.25 3.85
CA ARG A 372 -15.89 5.68 4.14
C ARG A 372 -17.40 5.94 4.17
N ALA A 373 -17.80 7.22 4.22
CA ALA A 373 -19.11 7.73 4.63
C ALA A 373 -20.37 7.17 3.90
N ASP A 374 -20.20 6.32 2.90
CA ASP A 374 -21.26 5.69 2.10
C ASP A 374 -21.03 4.18 1.85
N ASP A 375 -20.25 3.52 2.71
CA ASP A 375 -19.87 2.10 2.61
C ASP A 375 -19.14 1.74 1.31
N LYS A 376 -18.44 2.71 0.71
CA LYS A 376 -17.59 2.52 -0.47
C LYS A 376 -16.15 2.97 -0.23
N ILE A 377 -15.29 2.57 -1.14
CA ILE A 377 -13.94 3.07 -1.25
C ILE A 377 -13.96 4.43 -1.94
N HIS A 378 -13.30 5.40 -1.31
CA HIS A 378 -13.00 6.70 -1.90
C HIS A 378 -11.49 6.93 -1.87
N GLY A 379 -10.90 7.14 -3.04
CA GLY A 379 -9.46 7.33 -3.21
C GLY A 379 -8.65 6.03 -3.05
N VAL A 380 -7.44 6.18 -2.52
CA VAL A 380 -6.47 5.10 -2.33
C VAL A 380 -6.39 4.74 -0.84
N MET A 381 -6.68 3.50 -0.51
CA MET A 381 -6.63 2.93 0.84
C MET A 381 -5.53 1.89 0.97
N ARG A 382 -4.86 1.89 2.12
CA ARG A 382 -3.77 0.98 2.46
C ARG A 382 -4.19 -0.50 2.42
N ASN A 383 -3.22 -1.37 2.14
CA ASN A 383 -3.38 -2.83 2.09
C ASN A 383 -4.44 -3.32 1.10
N LEU A 384 -4.73 -2.53 0.06
CA LEU A 384 -5.57 -2.91 -1.07
C LEU A 384 -4.82 -2.75 -2.39
N GLN A 385 -5.29 -3.45 -3.42
CA GLN A 385 -4.78 -3.38 -4.78
C GLN A 385 -5.85 -2.84 -5.74
N TYR A 386 -5.46 -1.90 -6.59
CA TYR A 386 -6.30 -1.20 -7.56
C TYR A 386 -5.90 -1.62 -8.96
N ASN A 387 -6.67 -2.53 -9.56
CA ASN A 387 -6.47 -3.00 -10.92
C ASN A 387 -7.18 -2.07 -11.90
N THR A 388 -6.41 -1.34 -12.71
CA THR A 388 -6.94 -0.29 -13.60
C THR A 388 -6.95 -0.75 -15.05
N THR A 389 -8.09 -0.61 -15.72
CA THR A 389 -8.24 -0.81 -17.17
C THR A 389 -8.83 0.44 -17.80
N ILE A 390 -8.26 0.84 -18.93
CA ILE A 390 -8.50 2.15 -19.51
C ILE A 390 -8.95 1.99 -20.96
N THR A 391 -10.00 2.71 -21.33
CA THR A 391 -10.46 2.82 -22.70
C THR A 391 -10.39 4.27 -23.15
N VAL A 392 -9.48 4.55 -24.08
CA VAL A 392 -9.33 5.85 -24.72
C VAL A 392 -10.27 5.90 -25.93
N THR A 393 -10.98 7.00 -26.08
CA THR A 393 -12.01 7.20 -27.10
C THR A 393 -11.79 8.46 -27.95
N GLY A 394 -10.65 9.13 -27.76
CA GLY A 394 -10.29 10.39 -28.41
C GLY A 394 -9.10 11.08 -27.74
N PRO A 395 -8.75 12.32 -28.13
CA PRO A 395 -7.60 13.05 -27.61
C PRO A 395 -7.69 13.31 -26.09
N GLY A 396 -6.56 13.24 -25.40
CA GLY A 396 -6.45 13.60 -23.98
C GLY A 396 -6.24 15.11 -23.73
N TYR A 397 -6.19 15.48 -22.46
CA TYR A 397 -5.93 16.85 -22.00
C TYR A 397 -4.51 17.34 -22.35
N LYS A 398 -4.33 18.66 -22.37
CA LYS A 398 -2.99 19.28 -22.52
C LYS A 398 -2.16 19.22 -21.24
N THR A 399 -2.81 19.15 -20.09
CA THR A 399 -2.15 18.93 -18.80
C THR A 399 -2.90 17.83 -18.04
N PRO A 400 -2.27 17.17 -17.06
CA PRO A 400 -2.90 16.08 -16.33
C PRO A 400 -4.00 16.52 -15.35
N VAL A 401 -4.14 17.82 -15.06
CA VAL A 401 -5.13 18.36 -14.10
C VAL A 401 -6.22 19.20 -14.78
N GLY A 402 -6.10 19.41 -16.09
CA GLY A 402 -7.08 20.12 -16.91
C GLY A 402 -6.46 21.01 -18.00
N PRO A 403 -7.17 22.06 -18.45
CA PRO A 403 -8.55 22.35 -18.09
C PRO A 403 -9.53 21.40 -18.77
N LYS A 404 -10.78 21.37 -18.28
CA LYS A 404 -11.86 20.59 -18.88
C LYS A 404 -12.25 21.18 -20.24
N TYR A 405 -11.65 20.66 -21.29
CA TYR A 405 -12.26 20.72 -22.61
C TYR A 405 -13.29 19.58 -22.68
N ASP A 406 -14.44 19.80 -23.33
CA ASP A 406 -15.56 18.84 -23.46
C ASP A 406 -15.18 17.50 -24.15
N GLU A 407 -13.90 17.30 -24.46
CA GLU A 407 -13.38 16.30 -25.39
C GLU A 407 -12.38 15.32 -24.75
N THR A 408 -12.34 15.13 -23.42
CA THR A 408 -11.59 13.97 -22.92
C THR A 408 -12.44 12.73 -22.89
N PHE A 409 -12.05 11.85 -23.79
CA PHE A 409 -12.73 10.64 -24.14
C PHE A 409 -12.07 9.47 -23.40
N LEU A 410 -12.25 9.39 -22.08
CA LEU A 410 -11.66 8.35 -21.24
C LEU A 410 -12.75 7.60 -20.46
N ASP A 411 -12.82 6.28 -20.64
CA ASP A 411 -13.59 5.38 -19.79
C ASP A 411 -12.64 4.53 -18.94
N VAL A 412 -12.91 4.47 -17.64
CA VAL A 412 -12.03 3.86 -16.64
C VAL A 412 -12.79 2.83 -15.84
N LYS A 413 -12.18 1.67 -15.67
CA LYS A 413 -12.61 0.64 -14.74
C LYS A 413 -11.51 0.40 -13.71
N VAL A 414 -11.88 0.45 -12.44
CA VAL A 414 -11.00 0.15 -11.31
C VAL A 414 -11.61 -1.00 -10.52
N GLU A 415 -10.92 -2.14 -10.49
CA GLU A 415 -11.27 -3.26 -9.61
C GLU A 415 -10.39 -3.19 -8.37
N VAL A 416 -11.01 -3.01 -7.20
CA VAL A 416 -10.32 -2.98 -5.91
C VAL A 416 -10.41 -4.36 -5.27
N VAL A 417 -9.26 -4.93 -4.95
CA VAL A 417 -9.10 -6.30 -4.44
C VAL A 417 -8.13 -6.33 -3.25
N PRO A 418 -8.09 -7.40 -2.44
CA PRO A 418 -7.04 -7.61 -1.46
C PRO A 418 -5.64 -7.45 -2.07
N PHE A 419 -4.73 -6.91 -1.29
CA PHE A 419 -3.35 -6.72 -1.73
C PHE A 419 -2.70 -8.05 -2.12
N GLY A 420 -2.06 -8.09 -3.29
CA GLY A 420 -1.38 -9.29 -3.78
C GLY A 420 -2.29 -10.27 -4.53
N GLU A 421 -3.57 -9.95 -4.72
CA GLU A 421 -4.47 -10.79 -5.52
C GLU A 421 -4.02 -10.84 -6.99
N VAL A 422 -3.84 -12.08 -7.47
CA VAL A 422 -3.48 -12.37 -8.85
C VAL A 422 -4.75 -12.73 -9.60
N ASN A 423 -5.43 -11.74 -10.19
CA ASN A 423 -6.41 -12.02 -11.24
C ASN A 423 -5.65 -12.47 -12.50
N GLN A 424 -5.40 -13.79 -12.59
CA GLN A 424 -5.18 -14.52 -13.84
C GLN A 424 -6.54 -14.71 -14.49
N ASP A 425 -7.06 -13.67 -15.12
CA ASP A 425 -8.02 -13.82 -16.22
C ASP A 425 -8.28 -12.45 -16.82
N VAL A 426 -7.84 -12.28 -18.06
CA VAL A 426 -8.68 -11.62 -19.06
C VAL A 426 -8.28 -12.19 -20.41
N GLU A 427 -9.11 -13.06 -21.00
CA GLU A 427 -9.25 -13.03 -22.46
C GLU A 427 -9.62 -11.58 -22.82
N ILE A 428 -8.74 -10.93 -23.58
CA ILE A 428 -8.88 -9.53 -23.97
C ILE A 428 -9.81 -9.35 -25.14
#